data_AF-A0A550H390-F1
#
_entry.id   AF-A0A550H390-F1
#
_cell.length_a   1.000
_cell.length_b   1.000
_cell.length_c   1.000
_cell.angle_alpha   90.00
_cell.angle_beta   90.00
_cell.angle_gamma   90.00
#
_symmetry.space_group_name_H-M   'P 1'
#
loop_
_entity.id
_entity.type
_entity.pdbx_description
1 polymer ?
#
loop_
_entity_poly.entity_id
_entity_poly.type
_entity_poly.pdbx_seq_one_letter_code
_entity_poly.pdbx_strand_id
1 'polypeptide(L)'
;ITYGEAEVRKALEAGAVRTLLISEKIDLLRVTVKCSACGYEEKHTVKSAKLVEFEQDLSGKPCPKCQAPSLAAVDEQDIIDDLAELAEQGNADVEIISGETEEGQMLKNAFGGIAAILRFKM
;
A
#
# COMPACT_ATOMS: atom_id res chain seq x y z
N ILE A 1 -17.07 -3.33 -7.60
CA ILE A 1 -16.30 -3.04 -6.38
C ILE A 1 -15.06 -3.92 -6.37
N THR A 2 -14.01 -3.47 -5.73
CA THR A 2 -12.79 -4.26 -5.47
C THR A 2 -12.33 -3.99 -4.04
N TYR A 3 -11.56 -4.89 -3.45
CA TYR A 3 -11.10 -4.79 -2.07
C TYR A 3 -9.76 -5.49 -1.86
N GLY A 4 -9.08 -5.11 -0.79
CA GLY A 4 -7.70 -5.50 -0.53
C GLY A 4 -6.70 -4.60 -1.24
N GLU A 5 -5.58 -4.33 -0.57
CA GLU A 5 -4.57 -3.36 -1.01
C GLU A 5 -4.10 -3.57 -2.45
N ALA A 6 -3.71 -4.80 -2.80
CA ALA A 6 -3.17 -5.10 -4.13
C ALA A 6 -4.18 -4.88 -5.27
N GLU A 7 -5.41 -5.36 -5.11
CA GLU A 7 -6.45 -5.22 -6.14
C GLU A 7 -6.97 -3.79 -6.25
N VAL A 8 -7.06 -3.07 -5.13
CA VAL A 8 -7.42 -1.65 -5.10
C VAL A 8 -6.33 -0.80 -5.75
N ARG A 9 -5.04 -1.03 -5.42
CA ARG A 9 -3.91 -0.33 -6.05
C ARG A 9 -3.92 -0.51 -7.56
N LYS A 10 -4.05 -1.75 -8.03
CA LYS A 10 -4.12 -2.05 -9.47
C LYS A 10 -5.28 -1.30 -10.14
N ALA A 11 -6.42 -1.19 -9.45
CA ALA A 11 -7.55 -0.43 -9.96
C ALA A 11 -7.30 1.08 -10.00
N LEU A 12 -6.63 1.63 -8.99
CA LEU A 12 -6.23 3.04 -8.93
C LEU A 12 -5.27 3.38 -10.07
N GLU A 13 -4.22 2.58 -10.25
CA GLU A 13 -3.24 2.73 -11.33
C GLU A 13 -3.90 2.61 -12.72
N ALA A 14 -4.93 1.78 -12.86
CA ALA A 14 -5.72 1.66 -14.09
C ALA A 14 -6.74 2.81 -14.30
N GLY A 15 -6.87 3.74 -13.36
CA GLY A 15 -7.87 4.81 -13.40
C GLY A 15 -9.32 4.31 -13.32
N ALA A 16 -9.52 3.08 -12.85
CA ALA A 16 -10.83 2.43 -12.80
C ALA A 16 -11.63 2.77 -11.55
N VAL A 17 -11.00 3.32 -10.52
CA VAL A 17 -11.65 3.65 -9.23
C VAL A 17 -12.43 4.96 -9.34
N ARG A 18 -13.69 4.94 -8.89
CA ARG A 18 -14.53 6.12 -8.69
C ARG A 18 -14.30 6.70 -7.30
N THR A 19 -14.39 5.85 -6.28
CA THR A 19 -14.30 6.23 -4.87
C THR A 19 -13.47 5.19 -4.14
N LEU A 20 -12.42 5.65 -3.46
CA LEU A 20 -11.56 4.87 -2.58
C LEU A 20 -12.11 4.96 -1.15
N LEU A 21 -12.27 3.81 -0.50
CA LEU A 21 -12.76 3.67 0.87
C LEU A 21 -11.63 3.08 1.71
N ILE A 22 -11.15 3.83 2.70
CA ILE A 22 -10.05 3.42 3.57
C ILE A 22 -10.48 3.53 5.02
N SER A 23 -10.25 2.49 5.81
CA SER A 23 -10.44 2.55 7.26
C SER A 23 -9.30 3.32 7.92
N GLU A 24 -9.63 4.26 8.82
CA GLU A 24 -8.66 5.00 9.63
C GLU A 24 -7.80 4.10 10.54
N LYS A 25 -8.23 2.85 10.77
CA LYS A 25 -7.60 1.90 11.69
C LYS A 25 -6.61 0.98 10.99
N ILE A 26 -6.25 1.26 9.74
CA ILE A 26 -5.19 0.54 9.02
C ILE A 26 -3.85 1.04 9.54
N ASP A 27 -2.94 0.10 9.74
CA ASP A 27 -1.59 0.36 10.23
C ASP A 27 -0.61 -0.37 9.31
N LEU A 28 -0.50 0.15 8.08
CA LEU A 28 0.36 -0.37 7.02
C LEU A 28 1.21 0.77 6.46
N LEU A 29 2.44 0.44 6.10
CA LEU A 29 3.40 1.34 5.47
C LEU A 29 3.74 0.82 4.08
N ARG A 30 3.87 1.75 3.14
CA ARG A 30 4.47 1.51 1.83
C ARG A 30 5.96 1.86 1.90
N VAL A 31 6.80 0.83 1.85
CA VAL A 31 8.25 0.96 2.00
C VAL A 31 8.91 0.83 0.64
N THR A 32 9.73 1.81 0.27
CA THR A 32 10.56 1.75 -0.94
C THR A 32 11.92 1.16 -0.57
N VAL A 33 12.28 0.05 -1.20
CA VAL A 33 13.56 -0.64 -1.03
C VAL A 33 14.43 -0.37 -2.24
N LYS A 34 15.66 0.04 -2.00
CA LYS A 34 16.63 0.35 -3.07
C LYS A 34 17.95 -0.37 -2.87
N CYS A 35 18.52 -0.85 -3.97
CA CYS A 35 19.87 -1.39 -4.03
C CYS A 35 20.87 -0.26 -4.30
N SER A 36 21.77 0.01 -3.36
CA SER A 36 22.82 1.03 -3.54
C SER A 36 23.88 0.68 -4.58
N ALA A 37 24.05 -0.60 -4.92
CA ALA A 37 25.06 -1.04 -5.89
C ALA A 37 24.62 -0.92 -7.36
N CYS A 38 23.34 -1.16 -7.68
CA CYS A 38 22.85 -1.17 -9.08
C CYS A 38 21.61 -0.31 -9.33
N GLY A 39 21.08 0.35 -8.29
CA GLY A 39 19.89 1.20 -8.39
C GLY A 39 18.57 0.46 -8.58
N TYR A 40 18.52 -0.86 -8.37
CA TYR A 40 17.26 -1.60 -8.31
C TYR A 40 16.33 -0.99 -7.24
N GLU A 41 15.04 -0.88 -7.55
CA GLU A 41 14.04 -0.29 -6.66
C GLU A 41 12.78 -1.14 -6.70
N GLU A 42 12.20 -1.40 -5.54
CA GLU A 42 10.92 -2.10 -5.38
C GLU A 42 10.15 -1.53 -4.19
N LYS A 43 8.83 -1.68 -4.20
CA LYS A 43 7.97 -1.23 -3.11
C LYS A 43 7.27 -2.40 -2.44
N HIS A 44 7.25 -2.39 -1.11
CA HIS A 44 6.59 -3.40 -0.28
C HIS A 44 5.56 -2.76 0.63
N THR A 45 4.47 -3.48 0.90
CA THR A 45 3.48 -3.07 1.90
C THR A 45 3.72 -3.91 3.15
N VAL A 46 4.03 -3.26 4.28
CA VAL A 46 4.32 -3.94 5.56
C VAL A 46 3.44 -3.39 6.66
N LYS A 47 3.17 -4.19 7.70
CA LYS A 47 2.56 -3.66 8.93
C LYS A 47 3.58 -2.81 9.67
N SER A 48 3.17 -1.66 10.21
CA SER A 48 4.07 -0.76 10.93
C SER A 48 4.80 -1.48 12.07
N ALA A 49 4.10 -2.35 12.81
CA ALA A 49 4.69 -3.18 13.86
C ALA A 49 5.79 -4.16 13.38
N LYS A 50 5.87 -4.46 12.08
CA LYS A 50 6.86 -5.37 11.48
C LYS A 50 7.94 -4.63 10.68
N LEU A 51 7.93 -3.30 10.67
CA LEU A 51 8.89 -2.51 9.90
C LEU A 51 10.34 -2.84 10.30
N VAL A 52 10.63 -2.86 11.60
CA VAL A 52 11.98 -3.17 12.12
C VAL A 52 12.43 -4.57 11.73
N GLU A 53 11.55 -5.57 11.80
CA GLU A 53 11.85 -6.94 11.35
C GLU A 53 12.14 -6.97 9.83
N PHE A 54 11.35 -6.23 9.05
CA PHE A 54 11.51 -6.13 7.60
C PHE A 54 12.84 -5.48 7.21
N GLU A 55 13.24 -4.37 7.85
CA GLU A 55 14.53 -3.74 7.60
C GLU A 55 15.72 -4.65 7.97
N GLN A 56 15.60 -5.37 9.09
CA GLN A 56 16.61 -6.36 9.49
C GLN A 56 16.72 -7.49 8.46
N ASP A 57 15.60 -7.97 7.94
CA ASP A 57 15.55 -9.00 6.91
C ASP A 57 16.15 -8.55 5.56
N LEU A 58 16.17 -7.24 5.27
CA LEU A 58 16.84 -6.68 4.09
C LEU A 58 18.35 -6.65 4.25
N SER A 59 18.84 -6.50 5.48
CA SER A 59 20.26 -6.46 5.78
C SER A 59 20.93 -7.78 5.41
N GLY A 60 21.82 -7.74 4.43
CA GLY A 60 22.50 -8.94 3.92
C GLY A 60 21.72 -9.74 2.88
N LYS A 61 20.47 -9.39 2.56
CA LYS A 61 19.73 -10.05 1.45
C LYS A 61 20.35 -9.67 0.10
N PRO A 62 20.61 -10.66 -0.77
CA PRO A 62 21.16 -10.40 -2.09
C PRO A 62 20.12 -9.68 -2.97
N CYS A 63 20.55 -8.62 -3.65
CA CYS A 63 19.71 -7.93 -4.61
C CYS A 63 19.28 -8.88 -5.75
N PRO A 64 17.98 -8.93 -6.13
CA PRO A 64 17.51 -9.81 -7.20
C PRO A 64 18.12 -9.49 -8.57
N LYS A 65 18.64 -8.27 -8.77
CA LYS A 65 19.20 -7.81 -10.05
C LYS A 65 20.72 -8.03 -10.16
N CYS A 66 21.49 -7.72 -9.11
CA CYS A 66 22.96 -7.77 -9.16
C CYS A 66 23.61 -8.67 -8.09
N GLN A 67 22.81 -9.32 -7.24
CA GLN A 67 23.24 -10.19 -6.14
C GLN A 67 24.06 -9.53 -5.03
N ALA A 68 24.35 -8.22 -5.13
CA ALA A 68 25.02 -7.50 -4.05
C ALA A 68 24.12 -7.44 -2.79
N PRO A 69 24.67 -7.67 -1.58
CA PRO A 69 23.94 -7.60 -0.32
C PRO A 69 23.77 -6.14 0.15
N SER A 70 23.16 -5.32 -0.70
CA SER A 70 23.14 -3.86 -0.55
C SER A 70 21.73 -3.28 -0.72
N LEU A 71 20.70 -4.07 -0.38
CA LEU A 71 19.32 -3.61 -0.29
C LEU A 71 19.11 -2.87 1.03
N ALA A 72 18.40 -1.75 0.99
CA ALA A 72 17.98 -1.01 2.16
C ALA A 72 16.62 -0.36 1.92
N ALA A 73 15.82 -0.19 2.97
CA ALA A 73 14.68 0.72 2.94
C ALA A 73 15.21 2.16 2.84
N VAL A 74 14.66 2.94 1.91
CA VAL A 74 15.10 4.33 1.67
C VAL A 74 13.98 5.35 1.84
N ASP A 75 12.73 4.88 1.90
CA ASP A 75 11.55 5.71 2.07
C ASP A 75 10.40 4.89 2.63
N GLU A 76 9.58 5.53 3.46
CA GLU A 76 8.43 4.94 4.13
C GLU A 76 7.28 5.94 4.10
N GLN A 77 6.14 5.50 3.57
CA GLN A 77 4.95 6.33 3.45
C GLN A 77 3.77 5.60 4.08
N ASP A 78 2.86 6.34 4.74
CA ASP A 78 1.60 5.77 5.21
C ASP A 78 0.79 5.24 4.03
N ILE A 79 0.18 4.05 4.17
CA ILE A 79 -0.59 3.45 3.07
C ILE A 79 -1.80 4.31 2.67
N ILE A 80 -2.36 5.07 3.62
CA ILE A 80 -3.51 5.93 3.38
C ILE A 80 -3.07 7.06 2.45
N ASP A 81 -1.93 7.69 2.76
CA ASP A 81 -1.36 8.77 1.95
C ASP A 81 -0.96 8.25 0.55
N ASP A 82 -0.25 7.12 0.45
CA ASP A 82 0.17 6.54 -0.83
C ASP A 82 -1.03 6.19 -1.74
N LEU A 83 -2.10 5.62 -1.17
CA LEU A 83 -3.31 5.31 -1.95
C LEU A 83 -4.14 6.56 -2.27
N ALA A 84 -4.15 7.56 -1.39
CA ALA A 84 -4.82 8.84 -1.64
C ALA A 84 -4.14 9.59 -2.78
N GLU A 85 -2.81 9.64 -2.83
CA GLU A 85 -2.06 10.22 -3.95
C GLU A 85 -2.38 9.52 -5.28
N LEU A 86 -2.45 8.19 -5.29
CA LEU A 86 -2.86 7.43 -6.47
C LEU A 86 -4.31 7.72 -6.88
N ALA A 87 -5.22 7.88 -5.90
CA ALA A 87 -6.60 8.25 -6.15
C ALA A 87 -6.71 9.64 -6.78
N GLU A 88 -5.99 10.63 -6.25
CA GLU A 88 -5.95 11.99 -6.79
C GLU A 88 -5.43 12.00 -8.24
N GLN A 89 -4.35 11.27 -8.54
CA GLN A 89 -3.83 11.10 -9.90
C GLN A 89 -4.89 10.48 -10.84
N GLY A 90 -5.67 9.54 -10.31
CA GLY A 90 -6.79 8.88 -10.99
C GLY A 90 -8.12 9.65 -10.98
N ASN A 91 -8.15 10.88 -10.46
CA ASN A 91 -9.35 11.71 -10.25
C ASN A 91 -10.46 10.99 -9.44
N ALA A 92 -10.09 10.09 -8.53
CA ALA A 92 -11.01 9.35 -7.68
C ALA A 92 -11.26 10.10 -6.36
N ASP A 93 -12.48 10.00 -5.85
CA ASP A 93 -12.83 10.52 -4.53
C ASP A 93 -12.19 9.64 -3.44
N VAL A 94 -11.76 10.24 -2.33
CA VAL A 94 -11.16 9.52 -1.19
C VAL A 94 -12.04 9.72 0.04
N GLU A 95 -12.48 8.62 0.65
CA GLU A 95 -13.33 8.61 1.84
C GLU A 95 -12.65 7.79 2.95
N ILE A 96 -12.35 8.47 4.07
CA ILE A 96 -11.79 7.83 5.26
C ILE A 96 -12.92 7.44 6.20
N ILE A 97 -13.02 6.14 6.46
CA ILE A 97 -14.09 5.55 7.25
C ILE A 97 -13.60 5.31 8.68
N SER A 98 -14.29 5.91 9.64
CA SER A 98 -14.00 5.69 11.06
C SER A 98 -14.23 4.24 11.45
N GLY A 99 -13.27 3.67 12.18
CA GLY A 99 -13.35 2.30 12.68
C GLY A 99 -14.24 2.13 13.91
N GLU A 100 -14.92 3.20 14.35
CA GLU A 100 -15.85 3.16 15.48
C GLU A 100 -17.26 2.71 15.07
N THR A 101 -17.59 2.84 13.77
CA THR A 101 -18.88 2.42 13.20
C THR A 101 -18.90 0.92 12.87
N GLU A 102 -20.09 0.32 12.79
CA GLU A 102 -20.22 -1.09 12.38
C GLU A 102 -19.65 -1.30 10.97
N GLU A 103 -19.93 -0.37 10.05
CA GLU A 103 -19.45 -0.39 8.68
C GLU A 103 -17.92 -0.27 8.59
N GLY A 104 -17.31 0.61 9.39
CA GLY A 104 -15.87 0.76 9.45
C GLY A 104 -15.16 -0.48 10.03
N GLN A 105 -15.76 -1.11 11.05
CA GLN A 105 -15.28 -2.38 11.58
C GLN A 105 -15.39 -3.49 10.54
N MET A 106 -16.49 -3.56 9.79
CA MET A 106 -16.65 -4.51 8.68
C MET A 106 -15.63 -4.26 7.57
N LEU A 107 -15.41 -2.99 7.19
CA LEU A 107 -14.39 -2.61 6.20
C LEU A 107 -13.02 -3.15 6.60
N LYS A 108 -12.62 -2.94 7.86
CA LYS A 108 -11.36 -3.46 8.39
C LYS A 108 -11.31 -4.99 8.41
N ASN A 109 -12.30 -5.63 9.01
CA ASN A 109 -12.23 -7.05 9.35
C ASN A 109 -12.52 -7.97 8.17
N ALA A 110 -13.46 -7.60 7.29
CA ALA A 110 -13.86 -8.42 6.16
C ALA A 110 -13.06 -8.12 4.88
N PHE A 111 -12.60 -6.86 4.71
CA PHE A 111 -11.99 -6.39 3.47
C PHE A 111 -10.55 -5.89 3.64
N GLY A 112 -9.95 -6.08 4.83
CA GLY A 112 -8.58 -5.65 5.12
C GLY A 112 -8.43 -4.13 5.28
N GLY A 113 -9.55 -3.40 5.39
CA GLY A 113 -9.59 -1.96 5.59
C GLY A 113 -9.58 -1.13 4.31
N ILE A 114 -9.38 -1.74 3.14
CA ILE A 114 -9.21 -1.03 1.86
C ILE A 114 -10.20 -1.59 0.86
N ALA A 115 -11.08 -0.74 0.34
CA ALA A 115 -12.03 -1.08 -0.70
C ALA A 115 -12.18 0.07 -1.70
N ALA A 116 -12.74 -0.24 -2.87
CA ALA A 116 -13.00 0.77 -3.89
C ALA A 116 -14.27 0.47 -4.69
N ILE A 117 -15.00 1.54 -4.97
CA ILE A 117 -16.09 1.55 -5.94
C ILE A 117 -15.48 1.88 -7.30
N LEU A 118 -15.76 1.05 -8.30
CA LEU A 118 -15.20 1.22 -9.64
C LEU A 118 -16.17 2.00 -10.55
N ARG A 119 -15.61 2.77 -11.48
CA ARG A 119 -16.35 3.45 -12.56
C ARG A 119 -16.88 2.46 -13.60
N PHE A 120 -16.12 1.40 -13.85
CA PHE A 120 -16.43 0.33 -14.78
C PHE A 120 -15.88 -1.00 -14.25
N LYS A 121 -16.32 -2.10 -14.84
CA LYS A 121 -15.85 -3.44 -14.46
C LYS A 121 -14.41 -3.63 -14.97
N MET A 122 -13.52 -4.07 -14.10
CA MET A 122 -12.18 -4.54 -14.47
C MET A 122 -12.20 -6.01 -14.87
#